data_AF-A0A7W0S1D3-F1
#
_entry.id   AF-A0A7W0S1D3-F1
#
_cell.length_a   1.000
_cell.length_b   1.000
_cell.length_c   1.000
_cell.angle_alpha   90.00
_cell.angle_beta   90.00
_cell.angle_gamma   90.00
#
_symmetry.space_group_name_H-M   'P 1'
#
loop_
_entity.id
_entity.type
_entity.pdbx_description
1 polymer ?
#
loop_
_entity_poly.entity_id
_entity_poly.type
_entity_poly.pdbx_seq_one_letter_code
_entity_poly.pdbx_strand_id
1 'polypeptide(L)'
;MLTDRELRARTRGLATVFEWPIRIAQLSGVAVATPAALTVLLRADGFPGLRRFLLGMATFVAVGLLVFLAAFRPRTRQALEVFAWIGEREIDQFNEQTHSRFPGTSRAAERWIERHSEAAHELQQGVDVLLMAGEYEQAAEAARRLPTETAWERFSRELQIDHVLRVLGSNVERPGVRAAADELENPEERMEADALLAWADATRRVLAGGDWREPLVAARRQLGAHADGTLLRSRLAAVYAIVLAMVGPALALLHLL
;
A
#
# COMPACT_ATOMS: atom_id res chain seq x y z
N MET A 1 -11.32 -21.67 16.36
CA MET A 1 -9.87 -21.44 16.43
C MET A 1 -9.28 -21.90 15.11
N LEU A 2 -8.76 -20.98 14.29
CA LEU A 2 -7.99 -21.35 13.10
C LEU A 2 -6.63 -21.89 13.57
N THR A 3 -6.09 -22.90 12.89
CA THR A 3 -4.74 -23.37 13.17
C THR A 3 -3.73 -22.30 12.77
N ASP A 4 -2.58 -22.21 13.47
CA ASP A 4 -1.49 -21.27 13.14
C ASP A 4 -1.08 -21.38 11.65
N ARG A 5 -1.15 -22.60 11.07
CA ARG A 5 -0.90 -22.83 9.65
C ARG A 5 -1.95 -22.18 8.73
N GLU A 6 -3.23 -22.25 9.07
CA GLU A 6 -4.32 -21.60 8.33
C GLU A 6 -4.28 -20.09 8.48
N LEU A 7 -3.93 -19.60 9.68
CA LEU A 7 -3.72 -18.18 9.94
C LEU A 7 -2.59 -17.66 9.06
N ARG A 8 -1.42 -18.31 9.05
CA ARG A 8 -0.28 -17.97 8.17
C ARG A 8 -0.61 -18.07 6.68
N ALA A 9 -1.49 -19.00 6.26
CA ALA A 9 -1.90 -19.12 4.87
C ALA A 9 -2.85 -17.99 4.46
N ARG A 10 -3.82 -17.63 5.31
CA ARG A 10 -4.71 -16.48 5.10
C ARG A 10 -3.96 -15.15 5.18
N THR A 11 -3.06 -14.99 6.14
CA THR A 11 -2.27 -13.77 6.31
C THR A 11 -1.21 -13.64 5.22
N ARG A 12 -0.64 -14.72 4.66
CA ARG A 12 0.14 -14.61 3.41
C ARG A 12 -0.69 -14.06 2.26
N GLY A 13 -1.98 -14.43 2.19
CA GLY A 13 -2.94 -13.88 1.22
C GLY A 13 -3.24 -12.38 1.44
N LEU A 14 -3.08 -11.87 2.66
CA LEU A 14 -3.38 -10.48 3.02
C LEU A 14 -2.13 -9.58 3.09
N ALA A 15 -0.99 -10.13 3.50
CA ALA A 15 0.33 -9.57 3.23
C ALA A 15 0.50 -9.35 1.73
N THR A 16 -0.01 -10.27 0.88
CA THR A 16 -0.11 -9.97 -0.55
C THR A 16 -1.06 -8.81 -0.86
N VAL A 17 -2.19 -8.64 -0.18
CA VAL A 17 -3.12 -7.50 -0.39
C VAL A 17 -2.52 -6.14 0.05
N PHE A 18 -1.64 -6.12 1.05
CA PHE A 18 -0.93 -4.90 1.45
C PHE A 18 0.29 -4.63 0.56
N GLU A 19 0.96 -5.69 0.11
CA GLU A 19 1.97 -5.63 -0.92
C GLU A 19 1.37 -5.45 -2.33
N TRP A 20 0.05 -5.51 -2.51
CA TRP A 20 -0.62 -5.65 -3.83
C TRP A 20 -0.48 -4.44 -4.75
N PRO A 21 -0.49 -3.16 -4.31
CA PRO A 21 -0.25 -2.05 -5.23
C PRO A 21 1.18 -2.11 -5.78
N ILE A 22 2.14 -2.45 -4.91
CA ILE A 22 3.56 -2.56 -5.21
C ILE A 22 3.82 -3.82 -6.04
N ARG A 23 3.23 -4.97 -5.68
CA ARG A 23 3.37 -6.27 -6.35
C ARG A 23 2.52 -6.41 -7.60
N ILE A 24 1.36 -5.77 -7.76
CA ILE A 24 0.63 -5.78 -9.04
C ILE A 24 1.34 -4.86 -10.03
N ALA A 25 1.80 -3.68 -9.61
CA ALA A 25 2.63 -2.84 -10.46
C ALA A 25 3.96 -3.54 -10.84
N GLN A 26 4.59 -4.26 -9.89
CA GLN A 26 5.83 -5.01 -10.13
C GLN A 26 5.62 -6.35 -10.86
N LEU A 27 4.51 -7.08 -10.65
CA LEU A 27 4.29 -8.42 -11.22
C LEU A 27 3.49 -8.38 -12.52
N SER A 28 2.49 -7.52 -12.67
CA SER A 28 1.69 -7.55 -13.92
C SER A 28 2.42 -6.91 -15.12
N GLY A 29 3.23 -5.88 -14.87
CA GLY A 29 4.08 -5.27 -15.90
C GLY A 29 5.31 -6.13 -16.23
N VAL A 30 5.98 -6.70 -15.23
CA VAL A 30 7.21 -7.48 -15.43
C VAL A 30 6.91 -8.94 -15.81
N ALA A 31 5.93 -9.60 -15.20
CA ALA A 31 5.71 -11.04 -15.43
C ALA A 31 5.04 -11.38 -16.78
N VAL A 32 4.39 -10.42 -17.45
CA VAL A 32 3.82 -10.65 -18.80
C VAL A 32 4.75 -10.13 -19.89
N ALA A 33 5.42 -8.99 -19.68
CA ALA A 33 6.35 -8.44 -20.65
C ALA A 33 7.64 -9.25 -20.79
N THR A 34 8.15 -9.80 -19.68
CA THR A 34 9.43 -10.51 -19.67
C THR A 34 9.37 -11.82 -20.46
N PRO A 35 8.36 -12.71 -20.29
CA PRO A 35 8.29 -13.94 -21.08
C PRO A 35 7.98 -13.69 -22.55
N ALA A 36 7.14 -12.71 -22.89
CA ALA A 36 6.85 -12.36 -24.28
C ALA A 36 8.08 -11.80 -25.00
N ALA A 37 8.84 -10.90 -24.35
CA ALA A 37 10.11 -10.40 -24.86
C ALA A 37 11.16 -11.51 -24.98
N LEU A 38 11.24 -12.41 -23.98
CA LEU A 38 12.12 -13.58 -23.98
C LEU A 38 11.76 -14.58 -25.11
N THR A 39 10.47 -14.76 -25.42
CA THR A 39 10.03 -15.67 -26.50
C THR A 39 10.33 -15.10 -27.89
N VAL A 40 10.24 -13.78 -28.06
CA VAL A 40 10.63 -13.09 -29.31
C VAL A 40 12.15 -13.12 -29.52
N LEU A 41 12.92 -13.07 -28.43
CA LEU A 41 14.39 -13.15 -28.44
C LEU A 41 14.94 -14.52 -28.77
N LEU A 42 14.43 -15.56 -28.10
CA LEU A 42 14.96 -16.92 -28.18
C LEU A 42 14.67 -17.60 -29.54
N ARG A 43 13.80 -17.02 -30.37
CA ARG A 43 13.48 -17.52 -31.72
C ARG A 43 14.13 -16.72 -32.86
N ALA A 44 14.90 -15.68 -32.55
CA ALA A 44 15.50 -14.81 -33.56
C ALA A 44 16.94 -15.22 -33.88
N ASP A 45 17.12 -16.36 -34.55
CA ASP A 45 18.39 -16.73 -35.18
C ASP A 45 18.68 -15.77 -36.34
N GLY A 46 19.81 -15.05 -36.29
CA GLY A 46 20.25 -14.09 -37.34
C GLY A 46 20.38 -12.61 -36.94
N PHE A 47 20.00 -12.27 -35.70
CA PHE A 47 20.19 -10.99 -34.97
C PHE A 47 21.61 -10.49 -34.59
N PRO A 48 22.24 -9.44 -35.16
CA PRO A 48 23.37 -8.77 -34.49
C PRO A 48 22.93 -8.14 -33.16
N GLY A 49 23.76 -8.21 -32.11
CA GLY A 49 23.40 -7.83 -30.73
C GLY A 49 22.75 -6.44 -30.56
N LEU A 50 23.11 -5.46 -31.39
CA LEU A 50 22.52 -4.11 -31.35
C LEU A 50 21.02 -4.11 -31.66
N ARG A 51 20.55 -4.93 -32.62
CA ARG A 51 19.12 -4.99 -32.96
C ARG A 51 18.29 -5.62 -31.84
N ARG A 52 18.82 -6.65 -31.17
CA ARG A 52 18.17 -7.28 -30.01
C ARG A 52 18.05 -6.30 -28.85
N PHE A 53 19.11 -5.55 -28.56
CA PHE A 53 19.11 -4.49 -27.54
C PHE A 53 18.06 -3.41 -27.84
N LEU A 54 18.01 -2.89 -29.07
CA LEU A 54 17.04 -1.86 -29.46
C LEU A 54 15.60 -2.36 -29.36
N LEU A 55 15.35 -3.62 -29.75
CA LEU A 55 14.01 -4.24 -29.64
C LEU A 55 13.58 -4.40 -28.17
N GLY A 56 14.52 -4.78 -27.31
CA GLY A 56 14.33 -4.85 -25.86
C GLY A 56 13.97 -3.53 -25.23
N MET A 57 14.76 -2.49 -25.54
CA MET A 57 14.52 -1.14 -25.07
C MET A 57 13.17 -0.61 -25.56
N ALA A 58 12.82 -0.81 -26.84
CA ALA A 58 11.53 -0.41 -27.39
C ALA A 58 10.36 -1.13 -26.69
N THR A 59 10.50 -2.44 -26.43
CA THR A 59 9.50 -3.23 -25.70
C THR A 59 9.34 -2.73 -24.27
N PHE A 60 10.44 -2.46 -23.59
CA PHE A 60 10.44 -1.90 -22.24
C PHE A 60 9.74 -0.53 -22.19
N VAL A 61 10.07 0.39 -23.09
CA VAL A 61 9.44 1.71 -23.18
C VAL A 61 7.94 1.57 -23.47
N ALA A 62 7.55 0.69 -24.39
CA ALA A 62 6.15 0.44 -24.71
C ALA A 62 5.36 -0.10 -23.50
N VAL A 63 5.92 -1.07 -22.77
CA VAL A 63 5.29 -1.63 -21.55
C VAL A 63 5.22 -0.58 -20.45
N GLY A 64 6.32 0.14 -20.19
CA GLY A 64 6.36 1.22 -19.22
C GLY A 64 5.34 2.32 -19.54
N LEU A 65 5.20 2.69 -20.81
CA LEU A 65 4.19 3.64 -21.26
C LEU A 65 2.77 3.11 -21.08
N LEU A 66 2.50 1.83 -21.38
CA LEU A 66 1.18 1.23 -21.15
C LEU A 66 0.82 1.21 -19.65
N VAL A 67 1.76 0.84 -18.79
CA VAL A 67 1.58 0.89 -17.33
C VAL A 67 1.34 2.33 -16.88
N PHE A 68 2.13 3.28 -17.37
CA PHE A 68 1.95 4.70 -17.10
C PHE A 68 0.56 5.17 -17.53
N LEU A 69 0.14 4.93 -18.77
CA LEU A 69 -1.18 5.31 -19.28
C LEU A 69 -2.32 4.66 -18.50
N ALA A 70 -2.15 3.41 -18.05
CA ALA A 70 -3.15 2.71 -17.23
C ALA A 70 -3.23 3.28 -15.80
N ALA A 71 -2.09 3.54 -15.16
CA ALA A 71 -2.00 4.13 -13.82
C ALA A 71 -2.51 5.58 -13.80
N PHE A 72 -2.30 6.31 -14.90
CA PHE A 72 -2.74 7.70 -15.06
C PHE A 72 -4.15 7.83 -15.65
N ARG A 73 -4.93 6.75 -15.78
CA ARG A 73 -6.37 6.88 -16.01
C ARG A 73 -6.99 7.74 -14.90
N PRO A 74 -7.86 8.72 -15.21
CA PRO A 74 -8.33 9.70 -14.24
C PRO A 74 -8.83 9.10 -12.93
N ARG A 75 -9.65 8.04 -13.00
CA ARG A 75 -10.22 7.35 -11.84
C ARG A 75 -9.15 6.63 -10.99
N THR A 76 -8.17 5.99 -11.63
CA THR A 76 -7.07 5.31 -10.94
C THR A 76 -6.15 6.32 -10.28
N ARG A 77 -5.78 7.37 -11.01
CA ARG A 77 -4.97 8.48 -10.49
C ARG A 77 -5.61 9.11 -9.26
N GLN A 78 -6.91 9.42 -9.32
CA GLN A 78 -7.65 9.99 -8.20
C GLN A 78 -7.60 9.10 -6.96
N ALA A 79 -7.82 7.78 -7.13
CA ALA A 79 -7.71 6.83 -6.03
C ALA A 79 -6.29 6.76 -5.44
N LEU A 80 -5.26 6.74 -6.31
CA LEU A 80 -3.86 6.71 -5.90
C LEU A 80 -3.41 8.00 -5.22
N GLU A 81 -3.95 9.16 -5.60
CA GLU A 81 -3.69 10.44 -4.92
C GLU A 81 -4.19 10.42 -3.47
N VAL A 82 -5.37 9.84 -3.20
CA VAL A 82 -5.87 9.68 -1.83
C VAL A 82 -4.98 8.73 -1.03
N PHE A 83 -4.63 7.58 -1.62
CA PHE A 83 -3.75 6.62 -0.95
C PHE A 83 -2.39 7.23 -0.62
N ALA A 84 -1.80 7.99 -1.56
CA ALA A 84 -0.55 8.72 -1.33
C ALA A 84 -0.71 9.78 -0.23
N TRP A 85 -1.84 10.50 -0.21
CA TRP A 85 -2.11 11.51 0.82
C TRP A 85 -2.21 10.89 2.22
N ILE A 86 -2.93 9.78 2.39
CA ILE A 86 -3.03 9.05 3.66
C ILE A 86 -1.64 8.57 4.09
N GLY A 87 -0.94 7.85 3.21
CA GLY A 87 0.35 7.24 3.56
C GLY A 87 1.44 8.27 3.90
N GLU A 88 1.49 9.42 3.22
CA GLU A 88 2.44 10.48 3.58
C GLU A 88 2.14 11.06 4.98
N ARG A 89 0.86 11.29 5.32
CA ARG A 89 0.48 11.77 6.66
C ARG A 89 0.83 10.77 7.76
N GLU A 90 0.51 9.49 7.57
CA GLU A 90 0.85 8.45 8.54
C GLU A 90 2.37 8.32 8.74
N ILE A 91 3.14 8.39 7.66
CA ILE A 91 4.61 8.37 7.72
C ILE A 91 5.15 9.60 8.43
N ASP A 92 4.65 10.79 8.10
CA ASP A 92 5.12 12.04 8.71
C ASP A 92 4.78 12.08 10.20
N GLN A 93 3.55 11.71 10.58
CA GLN A 93 3.12 11.58 11.97
C GLN A 93 3.97 10.55 12.74
N PHE A 94 4.25 9.39 12.16
CA PHE A 94 5.15 8.40 12.76
C PHE A 94 6.54 8.98 13.01
N ASN A 95 7.12 9.66 12.00
CA ASN A 95 8.47 10.20 12.10
C ASN A 95 8.54 11.32 13.14
N GLU A 96 7.50 12.13 13.25
CA GLU A 96 7.39 13.20 14.25
C GLU A 96 7.29 12.63 15.68
N GLN A 97 6.45 11.62 15.90
CA GLN A 97 6.22 11.05 17.24
C GLN A 97 7.36 10.17 17.73
N THR A 98 8.00 9.41 16.83
CA THR A 98 9.02 8.42 17.20
C THR A 98 10.45 8.92 17.00
N HIS A 99 10.62 10.06 16.34
CA HIS A 99 11.92 10.55 15.86
C HIS A 99 12.71 9.50 15.06
N SER A 100 11.99 8.58 14.39
CA SER A 100 12.55 7.45 13.65
C SER A 100 11.89 7.35 12.28
N ARG A 101 12.58 6.75 11.31
CA ARG A 101 12.01 6.54 9.98
C ARG A 101 11.04 5.37 10.00
N PHE A 102 9.85 5.55 9.42
CA PHE A 102 8.86 4.48 9.24
C PHE A 102 9.48 3.22 8.60
N PRO A 103 9.32 2.02 9.20
CA PRO A 103 9.89 0.80 8.66
C PRO A 103 9.16 0.38 7.37
N GLY A 104 9.88 0.30 6.26
CA GLY A 104 9.29 -0.09 4.96
C GLY A 104 9.27 -1.60 4.67
N THR A 105 9.73 -2.46 5.59
CA THR A 105 9.81 -3.93 5.41
C THR A 105 9.61 -4.66 6.74
N SER A 106 9.17 -5.93 6.72
CA SER A 106 9.02 -6.80 7.93
C SER A 106 10.28 -6.80 8.79
N ARG A 107 11.44 -7.03 8.17
CA ARG A 107 12.72 -7.05 8.89
C ARG A 107 13.11 -5.69 9.48
N ALA A 108 12.67 -4.59 8.86
CA ALA A 108 12.87 -3.26 9.43
C ALA A 108 11.89 -2.98 10.59
N ALA A 109 10.67 -3.50 10.50
CA ALA A 109 9.66 -3.43 11.55
C ALA A 109 10.10 -4.22 12.80
N GLU A 110 10.55 -5.47 12.64
CA GLU A 110 11.14 -6.28 13.72
C GLU A 110 12.25 -5.52 14.47
N ARG A 111 13.23 -5.00 13.72
CA ARG A 111 14.32 -4.19 14.29
C ARG A 111 13.85 -2.89 14.94
N TRP A 112 12.74 -2.32 14.49
CA TRP A 112 12.19 -1.11 15.09
C TRP A 112 11.53 -1.44 16.43
N ILE A 113 10.74 -2.53 16.49
CA ILE A 113 10.09 -3.03 17.70
C ILE A 113 11.15 -3.39 18.76
N GLU A 114 12.24 -4.05 18.38
CA GLU A 114 13.35 -4.36 19.28
C GLU A 114 13.95 -3.11 19.95
N ARG A 115 13.97 -1.98 19.25
CA ARG A 115 14.52 -0.71 19.76
C ARG A 115 13.49 0.17 20.48
N HIS A 116 12.21 -0.03 20.21
CA HIS A 116 11.11 0.83 20.68
C HIS A 116 9.94 -0.02 21.20
N SER A 117 10.23 -0.99 22.07
CA SER A 117 9.23 -1.96 22.52
C SER A 117 8.02 -1.33 23.20
N GLU A 118 8.23 -0.27 24.00
CA GLU A 118 7.16 0.48 24.65
C GLU A 118 6.30 1.24 23.62
N ALA A 119 6.95 2.03 22.75
CA ALA A 119 6.26 2.79 21.70
C ALA A 119 5.47 1.88 20.73
N ALA A 120 5.94 0.66 20.48
CA ALA A 120 5.22 -0.31 19.66
C ALA A 120 3.83 -0.68 20.22
N HIS A 121 3.65 -0.62 21.55
CA HIS A 121 2.41 -0.99 22.23
C HIS A 121 1.54 0.22 22.60
N GLU A 122 2.11 1.43 22.64
CA GLU A 122 1.43 2.64 23.11
C GLU A 122 0.99 3.57 21.98
N LEU A 123 1.68 3.56 20.84
CA LEU A 123 1.37 4.43 19.71
C LEU A 123 0.42 3.76 18.72
N GLN A 124 -0.46 4.56 18.11
CA GLN A 124 -1.34 4.12 17.03
C GLN A 124 -0.55 3.41 15.91
N GLN A 125 0.52 4.04 15.44
CA GLN A 125 1.36 3.50 14.36
C GLN A 125 2.21 2.31 14.81
N GLY A 126 2.37 2.11 16.13
CA GLY A 126 2.98 0.89 16.68
C GLY A 126 2.18 -0.35 16.29
N VAL A 127 0.84 -0.25 16.21
CA VAL A 127 -0.04 -1.32 15.72
C VAL A 127 0.31 -1.70 14.29
N ASP A 128 0.48 -0.73 13.39
CA ASP A 128 0.83 -0.98 12.00
C ASP A 128 2.22 -1.64 11.87
N VAL A 129 3.18 -1.21 12.69
CA VAL A 129 4.53 -1.82 12.72
C VAL A 129 4.47 -3.27 13.21
N LEU A 130 3.68 -3.57 14.24
CA LEU A 130 3.45 -4.94 14.72
C LEU A 130 2.80 -5.82 13.63
N LEU A 131 1.80 -5.29 12.92
CA LEU A 131 1.18 -5.99 11.78
C LEU A 131 2.19 -6.26 10.66
N MET A 132 3.06 -5.29 10.36
CA MET A 132 4.12 -5.45 9.35
C MET A 132 5.17 -6.51 9.74
N ALA A 133 5.45 -6.65 11.04
CA ALA A 133 6.34 -7.70 11.56
C ALA A 133 5.66 -9.08 11.67
N GLY A 134 4.34 -9.15 11.43
CA GLY A 134 3.57 -10.38 11.58
C GLY A 134 3.18 -10.72 13.02
N GLU A 135 3.35 -9.79 13.96
CA GLU A 135 3.02 -9.93 15.38
C GLU A 135 1.53 -9.65 15.65
N TYR A 136 0.64 -10.40 15.00
CA TYR A 136 -0.80 -10.10 14.95
C TYR A 136 -1.50 -10.08 16.31
N GLU A 137 -1.09 -10.96 17.24
CA GLU A 137 -1.68 -11.01 18.58
C GLU A 137 -1.30 -9.76 19.40
N GLN A 138 -0.03 -9.36 19.33
CA GLN A 138 0.47 -8.14 19.95
C GLN A 138 -0.19 -6.90 19.35
N ALA A 139 -0.34 -6.85 18.02
CA ALA A 139 -1.06 -5.78 17.34
C ALA A 139 -2.52 -5.67 17.81
N ALA A 140 -3.20 -6.81 17.97
CA ALA A 140 -4.58 -6.84 18.48
C ALA A 140 -4.68 -6.37 19.94
N GLU A 141 -3.68 -6.67 20.77
CA GLU A 141 -3.61 -6.16 22.14
C GLU A 141 -3.33 -4.66 22.17
N ALA A 142 -2.30 -4.20 21.46
CA ALA A 142 -1.93 -2.79 21.35
C ALA A 142 -3.11 -1.95 20.87
N ALA A 143 -3.80 -2.37 19.79
CA ALA A 143 -4.98 -1.68 19.27
C ALA A 143 -6.09 -1.54 20.31
N ARG A 144 -6.28 -2.49 21.23
CA ARG A 144 -7.29 -2.39 22.31
C ARG A 144 -6.87 -1.45 23.43
N ARG A 145 -5.57 -1.22 23.59
CA ARG A 145 -4.98 -0.39 24.66
C ARG A 145 -4.74 1.05 24.25
N LEU A 146 -4.96 1.40 22.98
CA LEU A 146 -4.86 2.78 22.51
C LEU A 146 -5.76 3.71 23.34
N PRO A 147 -5.31 4.96 23.55
CA PRO A 147 -6.04 5.98 24.31
C PRO A 147 -7.45 6.24 23.75
N THR A 148 -8.31 6.85 24.56
CA THR A 148 -9.70 7.21 24.20
C THR A 148 -10.25 8.48 24.83
N GLU A 149 -9.36 9.31 25.37
CA GLU A 149 -9.66 10.53 26.07
C GLU A 149 -10.33 11.55 25.11
N THR A 150 -9.87 11.61 23.87
CA THR A 150 -10.39 12.48 22.81
C THR A 150 -11.25 11.73 21.77
N ALA A 151 -12.06 12.47 21.02
CA ALA A 151 -12.87 11.89 19.93
C ALA A 151 -11.97 11.26 18.84
N TRP A 152 -10.87 11.93 18.50
CA TRP A 152 -9.86 11.40 17.58
C TRP A 152 -9.27 10.08 18.07
N GLU A 153 -8.86 10.00 19.34
CA GLU A 153 -8.30 8.76 19.90
C GLU A 153 -9.33 7.61 19.90
N ARG A 154 -10.61 7.89 20.19
CA ARG A 154 -11.68 6.89 20.05
C ARG A 154 -11.82 6.39 18.62
N PHE A 155 -11.84 7.29 17.64
CA PHE A 155 -11.88 6.93 16.23
C PHE A 155 -10.67 6.10 15.82
N SER A 156 -9.46 6.56 16.13
CA SER A 156 -8.20 5.86 15.84
C SER A 156 -8.17 4.46 16.45
N ARG A 157 -8.61 4.30 17.69
CA ARG A 157 -8.70 2.98 18.34
C ARG A 157 -9.62 2.04 17.58
N GLU A 158 -10.84 2.49 17.28
CA GLU A 158 -11.80 1.65 16.56
C GLU A 158 -11.32 1.29 15.15
N LEU A 159 -10.69 2.25 14.46
CA LEU A 159 -10.10 2.07 13.14
C LEU A 159 -8.94 1.06 13.17
N GLN A 160 -8.06 1.11 14.16
CA GLN A 160 -6.95 0.17 14.30
C GLN A 160 -7.42 -1.25 14.64
N ILE A 161 -8.42 -1.40 15.53
CA ILE A 161 -9.04 -2.70 15.80
C ILE A 161 -9.66 -3.27 14.50
N ASP A 162 -10.38 -2.43 13.74
CA ASP A 162 -10.94 -2.80 12.44
C ASP A 162 -9.85 -3.17 11.42
N HIS A 163 -8.72 -2.45 11.41
CA HIS A 163 -7.56 -2.76 10.57
C HIS A 163 -6.97 -4.13 10.89
N VAL A 164 -6.70 -4.42 12.16
CA VAL A 164 -6.21 -5.73 12.63
C VAL A 164 -7.16 -6.85 12.21
N LEU A 165 -8.48 -6.67 12.41
CA LEU A 165 -9.46 -7.68 11.99
C LEU A 165 -9.48 -7.89 10.48
N ARG A 166 -9.32 -6.82 9.67
CA ARG A 166 -9.20 -6.96 8.21
C ARG A 166 -7.96 -7.76 7.82
N VAL A 167 -6.81 -7.50 8.45
CA VAL A 167 -5.58 -8.27 8.21
C VAL A 167 -5.71 -9.73 8.65
N LEU A 168 -6.56 -10.02 9.62
CA LEU A 168 -6.92 -11.39 10.02
C LEU A 168 -8.02 -12.03 9.14
N GLY A 169 -8.50 -11.30 8.12
CA GLY A 169 -9.43 -11.79 7.12
C GLY A 169 -10.91 -11.53 7.41
N SER A 170 -11.25 -10.69 8.39
CA SER A 170 -12.60 -10.18 8.54
C SER A 170 -12.91 -9.19 7.41
N ASN A 171 -14.03 -9.38 6.73
CA ASN A 171 -14.57 -8.43 5.76
C ASN A 171 -15.81 -7.69 6.28
N VAL A 172 -16.21 -7.96 7.53
CA VAL A 172 -17.38 -7.35 8.15
C VAL A 172 -17.03 -5.95 8.60
N GLU A 173 -17.83 -4.97 8.18
CA GLU A 173 -17.72 -3.60 8.67
C GLU A 173 -18.03 -3.55 10.17
N ARG A 174 -17.23 -2.81 10.93
CA ARG A 174 -17.47 -2.56 12.34
C ARG A 174 -18.27 -1.26 12.50
N PRO A 175 -19.53 -1.31 12.96
CA PRO A 175 -20.35 -0.11 13.15
C PRO A 175 -19.70 0.92 14.08
N GLY A 176 -18.89 0.47 15.04
CA GLY A 176 -18.17 1.32 15.98
C GLY A 176 -17.21 2.31 15.33
N VAL A 177 -16.64 2.00 14.16
CA VAL A 177 -15.68 2.91 13.50
C VAL A 177 -16.40 4.12 12.91
N ARG A 178 -17.54 3.91 12.23
CA ARG A 178 -18.34 5.02 11.71
C ARG A 178 -18.95 5.85 12.83
N ALA A 179 -19.48 5.19 13.87
CA ALA A 179 -20.02 5.89 15.03
C ALA A 179 -18.96 6.79 15.70
N ALA A 180 -17.72 6.32 15.84
CA ALA A 180 -16.64 7.14 16.38
C ALA A 180 -16.23 8.28 15.44
N ALA A 181 -16.29 8.08 14.12
CA ALA A 181 -16.04 9.16 13.14
C ALA A 181 -17.11 10.25 13.20
N ASP A 182 -18.38 9.89 13.45
CA ASP A 182 -19.49 10.84 13.59
C ASP A 182 -19.33 11.77 14.81
N GLU A 183 -18.55 11.38 15.82
CA GLU A 183 -18.22 12.20 16.99
C GLU A 183 -17.18 13.29 16.70
N LEU A 184 -16.48 13.24 15.55
CA LEU A 184 -15.41 14.19 15.23
C LEU A 184 -15.99 15.56 14.85
N GLU A 185 -15.78 16.56 15.69
CA GLU A 185 -16.25 17.93 15.44
C GLU A 185 -15.26 18.77 14.62
N ASN A 186 -13.95 18.49 14.73
CA ASN A 186 -12.92 19.20 13.99
C ASN A 186 -13.01 18.86 12.48
N PRO A 187 -13.15 19.86 11.59
CA PRO A 187 -13.28 19.62 10.14
C PRO A 187 -12.08 18.91 9.50
N GLU A 188 -10.86 19.19 9.97
CA GLU A 188 -9.64 18.56 9.45
C GLU A 188 -9.56 17.09 9.88
N GLU A 189 -9.84 16.80 11.15
CA GLU A 189 -9.93 15.42 11.67
C GLU A 189 -11.03 14.64 10.95
N ARG A 190 -12.20 15.25 10.71
CA ARG A 190 -13.30 14.62 9.97
C ARG A 190 -12.89 14.31 8.54
N MET A 191 -12.22 15.24 7.85
CA MET A 191 -11.71 15.01 6.49
C MET A 191 -10.69 13.86 6.45
N GLU A 192 -9.80 13.77 7.45
CA GLU A 192 -8.85 12.66 7.55
C GLU A 192 -9.54 11.33 7.85
N ALA A 193 -10.50 11.32 8.78
CA ALA A 193 -11.29 10.15 9.11
C ALA A 193 -12.08 9.62 7.90
N ASP A 194 -12.68 10.51 7.10
CA ASP A 194 -13.38 10.15 5.87
C ASP A 194 -12.44 9.47 4.85
N ALA A 195 -11.22 9.98 4.70
CA ALA A 195 -10.22 9.38 3.83
C ALA A 195 -9.77 7.99 4.33
N LEU A 196 -9.53 7.84 5.63
CA LEU A 196 -9.18 6.57 6.26
C LEU A 196 -10.31 5.53 6.16
N LEU A 197 -11.56 5.95 6.37
CA LEU A 197 -12.75 5.11 6.16
C LEU A 197 -12.88 4.67 4.70
N ALA A 198 -12.65 5.58 3.74
CA ALA A 198 -12.65 5.24 2.33
C ALA A 198 -11.57 4.21 1.97
N TRP A 199 -10.41 4.27 2.61
CA TRP A 199 -9.36 3.25 2.46
C TRP A 199 -9.75 1.90 3.08
N ALA A 200 -10.38 1.90 4.26
CA ALA A 200 -10.94 0.71 4.87
C ALA A 200 -11.99 0.05 3.95
N ASP A 201 -12.90 0.84 3.38
CA ASP A 201 -13.92 0.39 2.44
C ASP A 201 -13.32 -0.12 1.12
N ALA A 202 -12.29 0.56 0.60
CA ALA A 202 -11.54 0.09 -0.56
C ALA A 202 -10.96 -1.31 -0.32
N THR A 203 -10.35 -1.52 0.84
CA THR A 203 -9.77 -2.81 1.24
C THR A 203 -10.85 -3.90 1.30
N ARG A 204 -12.00 -3.63 1.94
CA ARG A 204 -13.12 -4.58 1.97
C ARG A 204 -13.62 -4.93 0.58
N ARG A 205 -13.75 -3.94 -0.31
CA ARG A 205 -14.17 -4.15 -1.70
C ARG A 205 -13.17 -4.99 -2.48
N VAL A 206 -11.87 -4.80 -2.31
CA VAL A 206 -10.85 -5.70 -2.89
C VAL A 206 -11.09 -7.14 -2.45
N LEU A 207 -11.27 -7.37 -1.14
CA LEU A 207 -11.47 -8.71 -0.59
C LEU A 207 -12.77 -9.37 -1.10
N ALA A 208 -13.79 -8.57 -1.41
CA ALA A 208 -15.04 -9.03 -2.01
C ALA A 208 -15.00 -9.11 -3.56
N GLY A 209 -13.87 -8.79 -4.21
CA GLY A 209 -13.76 -8.75 -5.68
C GLY A 209 -14.46 -7.57 -6.35
N GLY A 210 -14.82 -6.53 -5.60
CA GLY A 210 -15.48 -5.31 -6.07
C GLY A 210 -14.53 -4.19 -6.52
N ASP A 211 -15.11 -3.05 -6.94
CA ASP A 211 -14.33 -1.88 -7.37
C ASP A 211 -13.79 -1.08 -6.17
N TRP A 212 -12.52 -1.31 -5.83
CA TRP A 212 -11.81 -0.64 -4.75
C TRP A 212 -11.60 0.87 -4.96
N ARG A 213 -11.62 1.32 -6.22
CA ARG A 213 -11.34 2.73 -6.56
C ARG A 213 -12.49 3.64 -6.17
N GLU A 214 -13.71 3.13 -6.18
CA GLU A 214 -14.91 3.92 -5.96
C GLU A 214 -14.90 4.72 -4.64
N PRO A 215 -14.68 4.11 -3.46
CA PRO A 215 -14.63 4.86 -2.20
C PRO A 215 -13.49 5.90 -2.18
N LEU A 216 -12.31 5.57 -2.70
CA LEU A 216 -11.19 6.51 -2.76
C LEU A 216 -11.43 7.67 -3.72
N VAL A 217 -12.11 7.43 -4.84
CA VAL A 217 -12.50 8.48 -5.79
C VAL A 217 -13.54 9.42 -5.17
N ALA A 218 -14.43 8.90 -4.32
CA ALA A 218 -15.36 9.73 -3.57
C ALA A 218 -14.61 10.61 -2.55
N ALA A 219 -13.72 10.02 -1.74
CA ALA A 219 -12.87 10.75 -0.80
C ALA A 219 -11.98 11.79 -1.50
N ARG A 220 -11.49 11.50 -2.72
CA ARG A 220 -10.69 12.44 -3.50
C ARG A 220 -11.41 13.76 -3.78
N ARG A 221 -12.72 13.69 -4.02
CA ARG A 221 -13.55 14.89 -4.28
C ARG A 221 -13.70 15.73 -3.02
N GLN A 222 -13.77 15.09 -1.85
CA GLN A 222 -13.85 15.77 -0.56
C GLN A 222 -12.51 16.42 -0.19
N LEU A 223 -11.39 15.71 -0.38
CA LEU A 223 -10.05 16.24 -0.12
C LEU A 223 -9.70 17.46 -0.98
N GLY A 224 -10.25 17.55 -2.20
CA GLY A 224 -10.05 18.71 -3.07
C GLY A 224 -8.56 19.01 -3.30
N ALA A 225 -8.15 20.23 -3.02
CA ALA A 225 -6.77 20.69 -3.21
C ALA A 225 -5.74 19.99 -2.30
N HIS A 226 -6.15 19.42 -1.17
CA HIS A 226 -5.23 18.77 -0.23
C HIS A 226 -4.54 17.54 -0.82
N ALA A 227 -5.20 16.86 -1.76
CA ALA A 227 -4.65 15.68 -2.45
C ALA A 227 -3.97 16.03 -3.79
N ASP A 228 -3.96 17.31 -4.21
CA ASP A 228 -3.44 17.71 -5.51
C ASP A 228 -1.93 17.48 -5.62
N GLY A 229 -1.54 16.72 -6.65
CA GLY A 229 -0.13 16.44 -6.94
C GLY A 229 0.57 15.60 -5.86
N THR A 230 -0.14 15.12 -4.84
CA THR A 230 0.46 14.32 -3.76
C THR A 230 1.06 13.03 -4.32
N LEU A 231 0.41 12.41 -5.29
CA LEU A 231 0.98 11.23 -5.97
C LEU A 231 2.35 11.52 -6.59
N LEU A 232 2.55 12.67 -7.24
CA LEU A 232 3.82 13.03 -7.89
C LEU A 232 4.89 13.46 -6.89
N ARG A 233 4.49 14.04 -5.76
CA ARG A 233 5.40 14.47 -4.67
C ARG A 233 5.73 13.35 -3.68
N SER A 234 4.90 12.33 -3.64
CA SER A 234 5.01 11.24 -2.66
C SER A 234 6.29 10.42 -2.86
N ARG A 235 6.73 9.83 -1.76
CA ARG A 235 7.80 8.82 -1.72
C ARG A 235 7.45 7.62 -2.61
N LEU A 236 6.16 7.37 -2.86
CA LEU A 236 5.69 6.36 -3.82
C LEU A 236 6.09 6.67 -5.26
N ALA A 237 6.10 7.95 -5.69
CA ALA A 237 6.57 8.31 -7.03
C ALA A 237 8.01 7.87 -7.27
N ALA A 238 8.88 8.02 -6.27
CA ALA A 238 10.26 7.57 -6.34
C ALA A 238 10.34 6.03 -6.46
N VAL A 239 9.51 5.29 -5.72
CA VAL A 239 9.42 3.82 -5.84
C VAL A 239 8.96 3.41 -7.24
N TYR A 240 7.92 4.05 -7.79
CA TYR A 240 7.47 3.78 -9.16
C TYR A 240 8.56 4.11 -10.19
N ALA A 241 9.27 5.23 -10.01
CA ALA A 241 10.37 5.62 -10.88
C ALA A 241 11.53 4.63 -10.81
N ILE A 242 11.89 4.13 -9.62
CA ILE A 242 12.95 3.12 -9.42
C ILE A 242 12.54 1.78 -10.03
N VAL A 243 11.29 1.34 -9.82
CA VAL A 243 10.77 0.10 -10.43
C VAL A 243 10.82 0.19 -11.95
N LEU A 244 10.36 1.30 -12.54
CA LEU A 244 10.50 1.56 -13.97
C LEU A 244 11.99 1.54 -14.37
N ALA A 245 12.85 2.26 -13.65
CA ALA A 245 14.28 2.37 -13.97
C ALA A 245 15.06 1.05 -13.83
N MET A 246 14.63 0.10 -12.98
CA MET A 246 15.32 -1.19 -12.79
C MET A 246 14.90 -2.25 -13.81
N VAL A 247 13.65 -2.20 -14.28
CA VAL A 247 13.14 -3.15 -15.28
C VAL A 247 13.81 -2.93 -16.64
N GLY A 248 14.15 -1.68 -17.00
CA GLY A 248 14.79 -1.36 -18.28
C GLY A 248 16.17 -2.00 -18.47
N PRO A 249 17.14 -1.79 -17.55
CA PRO A 249 18.47 -2.38 -17.61
C PRO A 249 18.46 -3.90 -17.45
N ALA A 250 17.60 -4.46 -16.61
CA ALA A 250 17.48 -5.91 -16.45
C ALA A 250 17.03 -6.59 -17.75
N LEU A 251 16.08 -5.98 -18.48
CA LEU A 251 15.72 -6.42 -19.82
C LEU A 251 16.90 -6.26 -20.77
N ALA A 252 17.56 -5.10 -20.79
CA ALA A 252 18.71 -4.82 -21.66
C ALA A 252 19.92 -5.76 -21.46
N LEU A 253 20.25 -6.13 -20.22
CA LEU A 253 21.32 -7.08 -19.89
C LEU A 253 20.98 -8.51 -20.30
N LEU A 254 19.70 -8.90 -20.20
CA LEU A 254 19.20 -10.18 -20.71
C LEU A 254 19.25 -10.29 -22.26
N HIS A 255 19.41 -9.17 -22.97
CA HIS A 255 19.61 -9.15 -24.42
C HIS A 255 21.08 -9.28 -24.86
N LEU A 256 22.03 -9.13 -23.93
CA LEU A 256 23.47 -9.16 -24.19
C LEU A 256 24.13 -10.51 -23.85
N LEU A 257 23.46 -11.34 -23.05
CA LEU A 257 23.82 -12.73 -22.74
C LEU A 257 23.14 -13.69 -23.73
#